data_AF-A0A6G0WTQ9-F1
#
_entry.id   AF-A0A6G0WTQ9-F1
#
_cell.length_a   1.000
_cell.length_b   1.000
_cell.length_c   1.000
_cell.angle_alpha   90.00
_cell.angle_beta   90.00
_cell.angle_gamma   90.00
#
_symmetry.space_group_name_H-M   'P 1'
#
loop_
_entity.id
_entity.type
_entity.pdbx_description
1 polymer ?
#
loop_
_entity_poly.entity_id
_entity_poly.type
_entity_poly.pdbx_seq_one_letter_code
_entity_poly.pdbx_strand_id
1 'polypeptide(L)'
;MQNVLASGNVDTYNREYWRISPLRVSPLRRTRSSTWEDTVQTMQTLGVQRLSAPLSPTPNNDGTFDEIKWKMEIEPPKSCTRGEPTEITWRMSDGSTDFAPLFVRIEVWNKAWNVPTVIALTAPNTGHYMWPRVYWGMPIKDEYFIKIYGADGEGPHELLAESRLFSIVK
;
A
#
# COMPACT_ATOMS: atom_id res chain seq x y z
N MET A 1 -14.78 -62.25 -15.87
CA MET A 1 -14.03 -62.55 -14.63
C MET A 1 -14.46 -61.53 -13.59
N GLN A 2 -15.13 -62.01 -12.53
CA GLN A 2 -15.55 -61.25 -11.35
C GLN A 2 -14.36 -61.10 -10.38
N ASN A 3 -14.44 -60.06 -9.53
CA ASN A 3 -13.96 -59.93 -8.13
C ASN A 3 -13.21 -58.62 -7.92
N VAL A 4 -13.27 -57.89 -6.79
CA VAL A 4 -14.21 -57.67 -5.66
C VAL A 4 -13.48 -56.59 -4.80
N LEU A 5 -14.26 -55.76 -4.12
CA LEU A 5 -13.87 -54.70 -3.17
C LEU A 5 -13.07 -55.21 -1.95
N ALA A 6 -12.16 -54.38 -1.41
CA ALA A 6 -11.87 -54.18 0.03
C ALA A 6 -10.85 -53.02 0.17
N SER A 7 -11.17 -51.81 0.66
CA SER A 7 -11.45 -51.38 2.03
C SER A 7 -10.32 -51.63 3.06
N GLY A 8 -9.66 -50.54 3.46
CA GLY A 8 -9.22 -50.27 4.83
C GLY A 8 -7.90 -50.89 5.30
N ASN A 9 -6.92 -50.04 5.62
CA ASN A 9 -6.53 -49.93 7.02
C ASN A 9 -5.85 -48.59 7.32
N VAL A 10 -6.37 -47.94 8.35
CA VAL A 10 -5.87 -46.72 8.96
C VAL A 10 -4.92 -47.16 10.06
N ASP A 11 -3.62 -47.01 9.85
CA ASP A 11 -2.65 -47.18 10.93
C ASP A 11 -2.26 -45.83 11.51
N THR A 12 -2.85 -45.63 12.68
CA THR A 12 -2.71 -44.53 13.61
C THR A 12 -1.37 -44.69 14.33
N TYR A 13 -0.39 -43.85 14.02
CA TYR A 13 0.83 -43.74 14.83
C TYR A 13 1.01 -42.33 15.38
N ASN A 14 0.79 -42.29 16.68
CA ASN A 14 1.56 -41.59 17.69
C ASN A 14 1.16 -40.16 18.09
N ARG A 15 0.73 -40.10 19.34
CA ARG A 15 0.19 -38.97 20.09
C ARG A 15 1.02 -38.89 21.36
N GLU A 16 1.95 -37.95 21.44
CA GLU A 16 2.64 -37.58 22.70
C GLU A 16 2.65 -36.05 22.82
N TYR A 17 1.81 -35.49 23.70
CA TYR A 17 2.06 -35.24 25.13
C TYR A 17 2.96 -34.03 25.38
N TRP A 18 2.42 -32.82 25.17
CA TRP A 18 2.84 -31.64 25.93
C TRP A 18 1.70 -31.23 26.86
N ARG A 19 1.70 -31.80 28.07
CA ARG A 19 0.98 -31.24 29.22
C ARG A 19 1.95 -30.37 30.00
N ILE A 20 1.62 -29.10 30.19
CA ILE A 20 2.17 -28.29 31.28
C ILE A 20 0.96 -27.70 32.02
N SER A 21 0.82 -28.09 33.29
CA SER A 21 -0.20 -27.57 34.20
C SER A 21 0.20 -26.18 34.73
N PRO A 22 -0.77 -25.32 35.08
CA PRO A 22 -0.52 -23.96 35.51
C PRO A 22 -0.19 -23.88 37.00
N LEU A 23 0.83 -23.10 37.37
CA LEU A 23 1.07 -22.70 38.75
C LEU A 23 0.20 -21.48 39.09
N ARG A 24 -0.61 -21.61 40.16
CA ARG A 24 -1.38 -20.53 40.79
C ARG A 24 -0.43 -19.63 41.59
N VAL A 25 -0.58 -18.31 41.46
CA VAL A 25 -0.03 -17.31 42.39
C VAL A 25 -1.17 -16.44 42.92
N SER A 26 -1.19 -16.26 44.24
CA SER A 26 -2.20 -15.54 45.02
C SER A 26 -2.24 -14.02 44.73
N PRO A 27 -3.38 -13.34 44.94
CA PRO A 27 -3.52 -11.92 44.63
C PRO A 27 -2.98 -11.02 45.77
N LEU A 28 -2.02 -10.14 45.45
CA LEU A 28 -1.62 -9.06 46.35
C LEU A 28 -2.45 -7.80 46.07
N ARG A 29 -2.96 -7.21 47.15
CA ARG A 29 -3.89 -6.08 47.17
C ARG A 29 -3.19 -4.77 46.80
N ARG A 30 -3.62 -4.18 45.69
CA ARG A 30 -3.88 -2.74 45.39
C ARG A 30 -3.08 -1.68 46.19
N THR A 31 -2.20 -0.97 45.48
CA THR A 31 -1.93 0.46 45.69
C THR A 31 -2.34 1.24 44.43
N ARG A 32 -3.21 2.23 44.60
CA ARG A 32 -3.52 3.26 43.61
C ARG A 32 -2.38 4.28 43.62
N SER A 33 -1.85 4.65 42.46
CA SER A 33 -2.04 5.98 41.85
C SER A 33 -0.93 6.28 40.84
N SER A 34 -1.33 6.95 39.76
CA SER A 34 -0.52 7.72 38.81
C SER A 34 0.46 6.95 37.96
N THR A 35 0.13 6.82 36.68
CA THR A 35 1.14 6.76 35.61
C THR A 35 0.59 7.19 34.26
N TRP A 36 -0.59 7.81 34.19
CA TRP A 36 -1.01 8.44 32.94
C TRP A 36 -0.38 9.81 32.75
N GLU A 37 -0.26 10.62 33.81
CA GLU A 37 0.51 11.87 33.73
C GLU A 37 2.00 11.62 33.50
N ASP A 38 2.62 10.64 34.18
CA ASP A 38 4.08 10.38 34.06
C ASP A 38 4.49 9.86 32.66
N THR A 39 3.62 9.11 31.99
CA THR A 39 3.87 8.64 30.61
C THR A 39 3.74 9.80 29.60
N VAL A 40 2.79 10.71 29.82
CA VAL A 40 2.62 11.90 28.97
C VAL A 40 3.76 12.89 29.18
N GLN A 41 4.21 13.07 30.42
CA GLN A 41 5.34 13.96 30.74
C GLN A 41 6.67 13.43 30.18
N THR A 42 6.89 12.11 30.19
CA THR A 42 8.07 11.50 29.58
C THR A 42 8.05 11.56 28.06
N MET A 43 6.89 11.39 27.40
CA MET A 43 6.76 11.63 25.95
C MET A 43 6.99 13.10 25.55
N GLN A 44 6.64 14.06 26.42
CA GLN A 44 6.91 15.48 26.18
C GLN A 44 8.38 15.87 26.44
N THR A 45 9.05 15.20 27.38
CA THR A 45 10.44 15.54 27.78
C THR A 45 11.49 14.84 26.90
N LEU A 46 11.20 13.64 26.41
CA LEU A 46 11.99 12.96 25.37
C LEU A 46 11.50 13.40 24.00
N GLY A 47 11.70 14.68 23.69
CA GLY A 47 11.35 15.37 22.45
C GLY A 47 10.93 14.46 21.31
N VAL A 48 9.66 14.05 21.32
CA VAL A 48 8.96 13.56 20.14
C VAL A 48 8.89 14.78 19.26
N GLN A 49 9.92 14.91 18.42
CA GLN A 49 10.03 15.91 17.39
C GLN A 49 8.67 15.97 16.73
N ARG A 50 8.12 17.19 16.75
CA ARG A 50 6.99 17.60 15.93
C ARG A 50 7.04 16.82 14.63
N LEU A 51 5.92 16.17 14.31
CA LEU A 51 5.55 15.78 12.96
C LEU A 51 6.28 16.69 12.00
N SER A 52 7.32 16.17 11.35
CA SER A 52 8.03 16.90 10.32
C SER A 52 6.95 17.20 9.29
N ALA A 53 6.45 18.44 9.31
CA ALA A 53 5.87 19.03 8.13
C ALA A 53 6.81 18.70 6.96
N PRO A 54 6.28 18.42 5.75
CA PRO A 54 7.14 18.13 4.61
C PRO A 54 8.26 19.17 4.60
N LEU A 55 9.51 18.71 4.46
CA LEU A 55 10.67 19.60 4.34
C LEU A 55 10.33 20.62 3.27
N SER A 56 9.85 21.78 3.71
CA SER A 56 9.69 22.92 2.85
C SER A 56 11.11 23.26 2.45
N PRO A 57 11.44 23.29 1.15
CA PRO A 57 12.78 23.62 0.73
C PRO A 57 13.15 24.95 1.41
N THR A 58 14.27 24.96 2.13
CA THR A 58 14.82 26.18 2.68
C THR A 58 14.91 27.19 1.54
N PRO A 59 14.33 28.39 1.66
CA PRO A 59 14.42 29.36 0.60
C PRO A 59 15.90 29.70 0.43
N ASN A 60 16.49 29.24 -0.68
CA ASN A 60 17.66 29.88 -1.23
C ASN A 60 17.29 31.37 -1.36
N ASN A 61 18.23 32.26 -1.02
CA ASN A 61 18.03 33.70 -0.78
C ASN A 61 17.53 34.54 -1.99
N ASP A 62 16.85 33.93 -2.96
CA ASP A 62 16.31 34.55 -4.18
C ASP A 62 14.84 34.20 -4.46
N GLY A 63 14.10 33.62 -3.50
CA GLY A 63 12.63 33.48 -3.57
C GLY A 63 12.08 32.64 -4.74
N THR A 64 12.96 32.01 -5.52
CA THR A 64 12.60 31.21 -6.68
C THR A 64 12.55 29.76 -6.22
N PHE A 65 11.33 29.24 -6.05
CA PHE A 65 11.13 27.80 -5.92
C PHE A 65 11.60 27.18 -7.24
N ASP A 66 12.53 26.22 -7.19
CA ASP A 66 12.84 25.40 -8.35
C ASP A 66 11.54 24.69 -8.77
N GLU A 67 10.90 25.25 -9.79
CA GLU A 67 9.69 24.73 -10.38
C GLU A 67 9.99 23.28 -10.79
N ILE A 68 9.20 22.31 -10.31
CA ILE A 68 9.30 20.92 -10.74
C ILE A 68 9.01 20.94 -12.23
N LYS A 69 10.09 20.92 -13.01
CA LYS A 69 10.05 21.21 -14.44
C LYS A 69 9.31 20.11 -15.20
N TRP A 70 9.34 18.89 -14.69
CA TRP A 70 8.67 17.74 -15.32
C TRP A 70 7.26 17.53 -14.77
N LYS A 71 6.36 17.03 -15.62
CA LYS A 71 4.98 16.70 -15.25
C LYS A 71 4.58 15.35 -15.83
N MET A 72 4.06 14.46 -15.00
CA MET A 72 3.46 13.21 -15.45
C MET A 72 1.94 13.36 -15.60
N GLU A 73 1.39 12.85 -16.70
CA GLU A 73 -0.05 12.83 -16.96
C GLU A 73 -0.49 11.41 -17.32
N ILE A 74 -1.46 10.90 -16.58
CA ILE A 74 -2.04 9.57 -16.78
C ILE A 74 -3.21 9.70 -17.73
N GLU A 75 -3.26 8.83 -18.75
CA GLU A 75 -4.44 8.61 -19.58
C GLU A 75 -5.14 7.35 -19.05
N PRO A 76 -6.13 7.50 -18.14
CA PRO A 76 -6.81 6.36 -17.58
C PRO A 76 -7.70 5.70 -18.66
N PRO A 77 -7.91 4.38 -18.58
CA PRO A 77 -8.91 3.71 -19.39
C PRO A 77 -10.29 4.35 -19.13
N LYS A 78 -11.16 4.41 -20.14
CA LYS A 78 -12.54 4.90 -19.94
C LYS A 78 -13.31 3.98 -18.97
N SER A 79 -13.11 2.68 -19.14
CA SER A 79 -13.70 1.65 -18.30
C SER A 79 -12.83 0.40 -18.31
N CYS A 80 -12.78 -0.32 -17.18
CA CYS A 80 -12.08 -1.59 -17.05
C CYS A 80 -13.09 -2.72 -16.73
N THR A 81 -13.00 -3.84 -17.42
CA THR A 81 -13.84 -5.01 -17.18
C THR A 81 -13.21 -5.91 -16.13
N ARG A 82 -13.98 -6.30 -15.11
CA ARG A 82 -13.47 -7.23 -14.09
C ARG A 82 -13.02 -8.54 -14.72
N GLY A 83 -11.87 -9.03 -14.27
CA GLY A 83 -11.30 -10.27 -14.75
C GLY A 83 -10.50 -10.15 -16.05
N GLU A 84 -10.60 -9.03 -16.76
CA GLU A 84 -9.89 -8.78 -18.01
C GLU A 84 -8.60 -7.97 -17.77
N PRO A 85 -7.59 -8.12 -18.64
CA PRO A 85 -6.44 -7.24 -18.65
C PRO A 85 -6.85 -5.81 -19.05
N THR A 86 -6.10 -4.82 -18.57
CA THR A 86 -6.35 -3.41 -18.91
C THR A 86 -5.03 -2.67 -19.04
N GLU A 87 -4.86 -1.96 -20.15
CA GLU A 87 -3.72 -1.08 -20.36
C GLU A 87 -3.92 0.26 -19.66
N ILE A 88 -2.85 0.73 -19.01
CA ILE A 88 -2.77 2.05 -18.38
C ILE A 88 -1.60 2.76 -19.04
N THR A 89 -1.83 3.95 -19.57
CA THR A 89 -0.81 4.75 -20.25
C THR A 89 -0.58 6.07 -19.52
N TRP A 90 0.64 6.58 -19.61
CA TRP A 90 1.00 7.89 -19.11
C TRP A 90 2.09 8.52 -19.95
N ARG A 91 2.19 9.84 -19.89
CA ARG A 91 3.22 10.62 -20.56
C ARG A 91 3.96 11.50 -19.57
N MET A 92 5.26 11.64 -19.77
CA MET A 92 6.06 12.65 -19.10
C MET A 92 6.20 13.86 -20.03
N SER A 93 5.79 15.02 -19.55
CA SER A 93 6.01 16.31 -20.18
C SER A 93 7.23 16.98 -19.54
N ASP A 94 8.02 17.63 -20.36
CA ASP A 94 9.28 18.31 -20.05
C ASP A 94 10.46 17.37 -19.73
N GLY A 95 11.35 17.23 -20.72
CA GLY A 95 12.34 16.15 -20.87
C GLY A 95 13.62 16.33 -20.05
N SER A 96 13.53 16.77 -18.80
CA SER A 96 14.66 16.62 -17.88
C SER A 96 14.75 15.17 -17.44
N THR A 97 15.53 14.37 -18.18
CA THR A 97 15.78 12.94 -17.91
C THR A 97 16.43 12.73 -16.53
N ASP A 98 17.03 13.78 -15.96
CA ASP A 98 17.80 13.73 -14.71
C ASP A 98 16.93 13.54 -13.46
N PHE A 99 15.62 13.76 -13.55
CA PHE A 99 14.69 13.70 -12.40
C PHE A 99 13.55 12.70 -12.57
N ALA A 100 13.50 11.97 -13.69
CA ALA A 100 12.45 10.98 -13.90
C ALA A 100 12.82 9.68 -13.17
N PRO A 101 11.91 9.11 -12.35
CA PRO A 101 12.18 7.84 -11.69
C PRO A 101 12.26 6.70 -12.72
N LEU A 102 13.15 5.73 -12.49
CA LEU A 102 13.31 4.52 -13.31
C LEU A 102 12.14 3.57 -13.10
N PHE A 103 11.64 3.46 -11.87
CA PHE A 103 10.52 2.63 -11.50
C PHE A 103 9.40 3.43 -10.86
N VAL A 104 8.19 2.96 -11.09
CA VAL A 104 6.97 3.54 -10.52
C VAL A 104 6.15 2.50 -9.76
N ARG A 105 5.47 2.96 -8.73
CA ARG A 105 4.39 2.24 -8.06
C ARG A 105 3.06 2.74 -8.59
N ILE A 106 2.14 1.82 -8.88
CA ILE A 106 0.84 2.15 -9.46
C ILE A 106 -0.26 1.65 -8.53
N GLU A 107 -1.14 2.57 -8.14
CA GLU A 107 -2.24 2.32 -7.24
C GLU A 107 -3.57 2.75 -7.85
N VAL A 108 -4.60 1.95 -7.64
CA VAL A 108 -5.99 2.28 -7.97
C VAL A 108 -6.73 2.67 -6.69
N TRP A 109 -7.30 3.85 -6.70
CA TRP A 109 -8.05 4.46 -5.62
C TRP A 109 -9.53 4.57 -5.99
N ASN A 110 -10.38 4.72 -4.98
CA ASN A 110 -11.80 5.03 -5.17
C ASN A 110 -12.19 6.18 -4.24
N LYS A 111 -13.06 7.08 -4.68
CA LYS A 111 -13.48 8.23 -3.86
C LYS A 111 -14.17 7.84 -2.54
N ALA A 112 -14.80 6.68 -2.48
CA ALA A 112 -15.57 6.24 -1.31
C ALA A 112 -14.71 5.58 -0.20
N TRP A 113 -13.43 5.28 -0.44
CA TRP A 113 -12.57 4.67 0.59
C TRP A 113 -11.08 5.03 0.45
N ASN A 114 -10.38 5.02 1.58
CA ASN A 114 -8.99 5.47 1.67
C ASN A 114 -7.95 4.34 1.55
N VAL A 115 -8.37 3.13 1.21
CA VAL A 115 -7.49 1.97 1.06
C VAL A 115 -7.25 1.72 -0.44
N PRO A 116 -6.02 1.95 -0.96
CA PRO A 116 -5.73 1.71 -2.36
C PRO A 116 -5.65 0.23 -2.69
N THR A 117 -5.91 -0.09 -3.95
CA THR A 117 -5.51 -1.35 -4.56
C THR A 117 -4.18 -1.15 -5.29
N VAL A 118 -3.10 -1.70 -4.74
CA VAL A 118 -1.80 -1.67 -5.41
C VAL A 118 -1.82 -2.66 -6.58
N ILE A 119 -1.61 -2.16 -7.79
CA ILE A 119 -1.59 -3.01 -9.00
C ILE A 119 -0.18 -3.24 -9.52
N ALA A 120 0.77 -2.40 -9.12
CA ALA A 120 2.21 -2.61 -9.31
C ALA A 120 2.97 -1.97 -8.15
N LEU A 121 3.82 -2.75 -7.46
CA LEU A 121 4.77 -2.19 -6.48
C LEU A 121 5.95 -1.52 -7.18
N THR A 122 6.38 -2.11 -8.28
CA THR A 122 7.55 -1.67 -9.05
C THR A 122 7.29 -2.02 -10.52
N ALA A 123 7.08 -1.01 -11.35
CA ALA A 123 6.93 -1.13 -12.80
C ALA A 123 7.95 -0.21 -13.48
N PRO A 124 8.57 -0.62 -14.60
CA PRO A 124 9.42 0.26 -15.38
C PRO A 124 8.67 1.53 -15.81
N ASN A 125 9.30 2.69 -15.70
CA ASN A 125 8.71 3.95 -16.14
C ASN A 125 8.81 4.12 -17.67
N THR A 126 8.10 3.28 -18.42
CA THR A 126 8.12 3.23 -19.90
C THR A 126 6.91 3.88 -20.55
N GLY A 127 6.09 4.61 -19.78
CA GLY A 127 4.88 5.29 -20.26
C GLY A 127 3.64 4.39 -20.39
N HIS A 128 3.73 3.12 -20.03
CA HIS A 128 2.59 2.21 -20.05
C HIS A 128 2.79 1.04 -19.08
N TYR A 129 1.68 0.48 -18.60
CA TYR A 129 1.63 -0.71 -17.77
C TYR A 129 0.39 -1.54 -18.12
N MET A 130 0.60 -2.85 -18.29
CA MET A 130 -0.51 -3.80 -18.45
C MET A 130 -0.94 -4.27 -17.06
N TRP A 131 -2.12 -3.83 -16.59
CA TRP A 131 -2.75 -4.41 -15.42
C TRP A 131 -3.28 -5.79 -15.81
N PRO A 132 -2.66 -6.90 -15.36
CA PRO A 132 -2.93 -8.21 -15.97
C PRO A 132 -4.36 -8.70 -15.75
N ARG A 133 -4.99 -8.23 -14.67
CA ARG A 133 -6.35 -8.60 -14.31
C ARG A 133 -6.97 -7.60 -13.36
N VAL A 134 -8.06 -6.97 -13.79
CA VAL A 134 -8.92 -6.18 -12.88
C VAL A 134 -9.54 -7.12 -11.84
N TYR A 135 -9.29 -6.89 -10.56
CA TYR A 135 -9.72 -7.84 -9.52
C TYR A 135 -11.24 -7.93 -9.39
N TRP A 136 -11.78 -9.14 -9.34
CA TRP A 136 -13.23 -9.41 -9.19
C TRP A 136 -13.86 -8.78 -7.96
N GLY A 137 -13.08 -8.62 -6.88
CA GLY A 137 -13.51 -8.02 -5.63
C GLY A 137 -13.69 -6.50 -5.68
N MET A 138 -13.25 -5.84 -6.76
CA MET A 138 -13.45 -4.39 -6.92
C MET A 138 -14.92 -4.11 -7.27
N PRO A 139 -15.60 -3.23 -6.51
CA PRO A 139 -16.97 -2.83 -6.81
C PRO A 139 -17.14 -2.23 -8.21
N ILE A 140 -18.26 -2.52 -8.86
CA ILE A 140 -18.64 -1.88 -10.13
C ILE A 140 -19.11 -0.46 -9.82
N LYS A 141 -18.30 0.54 -10.16
CA LYS A 141 -18.52 1.98 -9.90
C LYS A 141 -17.71 2.83 -10.88
N ASP A 142 -18.05 4.11 -11.01
CA ASP A 142 -17.48 5.15 -11.88
C ASP A 142 -16.58 6.17 -11.16
N GLU A 143 -16.07 5.79 -9.98
CA GLU A 143 -15.36 6.70 -9.07
C GLU A 143 -13.92 6.26 -8.80
N TYR A 144 -13.33 5.47 -9.70
CA TYR A 144 -11.95 5.02 -9.58
C TYR A 144 -10.98 6.00 -10.21
N PHE A 145 -9.78 6.10 -9.68
CA PHE A 145 -8.70 6.90 -10.24
C PHE A 145 -7.35 6.24 -9.92
N ILE A 146 -6.33 6.58 -10.70
CA ILE A 146 -5.00 6.00 -10.59
C ILE A 146 -4.07 7.03 -9.98
N LYS A 147 -3.22 6.59 -9.06
CA LYS A 147 -2.06 7.34 -8.60
C LYS A 147 -0.79 6.60 -8.99
N ILE A 148 0.16 7.34 -9.54
CA ILE A 148 1.50 6.82 -9.84
C ILE A 148 2.49 7.52 -8.93
N TYR A 149 3.35 6.74 -8.29
CA TYR A 149 4.39 7.21 -7.38
C TYR A 149 5.78 6.77 -7.85
N GLY A 150 6.82 7.52 -7.49
CA GLY A 150 8.22 7.08 -7.70
C GLY A 150 8.58 5.93 -6.77
N ALA A 151 9.32 4.93 -7.28
CA ALA A 151 9.63 3.69 -6.55
C ALA A 151 11.13 3.35 -6.48
N ASP A 152 12.02 4.31 -6.77
CA ASP A 152 13.47 4.07 -6.82
C ASP A 152 14.17 4.13 -5.45
N GLY A 153 13.48 4.58 -4.40
CA GLY A 153 14.04 4.74 -3.06
C GLY A 153 13.25 4.04 -1.96
N GLU A 154 13.90 3.82 -0.81
CA GLU A 154 13.29 3.18 0.37
C GLU A 154 12.42 4.15 1.20
N GLY A 155 12.35 5.42 0.79
CA GLY A 155 11.59 6.47 1.46
C GLY A 155 10.08 6.49 1.11
N PRO A 156 9.34 7.48 1.67
CA PRO A 156 7.97 7.73 1.25
C PRO A 156 7.94 8.00 -0.25
N HIS A 157 7.09 7.28 -0.96
CA HIS A 157 7.02 7.38 -2.41
C HIS A 157 6.39 8.72 -2.80
N GLU A 158 7.09 9.48 -3.62
CA GLU A 158 6.62 10.77 -4.14
C GLU A 158 5.49 10.56 -5.15
N LEU A 159 4.40 11.32 -5.03
CA LEU A 159 3.29 11.28 -5.98
C LEU A 159 3.69 12.00 -7.27
N LEU A 160 3.72 11.27 -8.39
CA LEU A 160 4.10 11.80 -9.70
C LEU A 160 2.88 12.29 -10.49
N ALA A 161 1.77 11.56 -10.40
CA ALA A 161 0.54 11.89 -11.13
C ALA A 161 -0.71 11.27 -10.50
N GLU A 162 -1.83 11.94 -10.74
CA GLU A 162 -3.19 11.47 -10.45
C GLU A 162 -4.03 11.55 -11.73
N SER A 163 -4.77 10.48 -12.03
CA SER A 163 -5.60 10.41 -13.23
C SER A 163 -6.98 11.04 -13.02
N ARG A 164 -7.70 11.28 -14.13
CA ARG A 164 -9.15 11.48 -14.08
C ARG A 164 -9.86 10.19 -13.63
N LEU A 165 -11.14 10.32 -13.32
CA LEU A 165 -11.96 9.18 -12.92
C LEU A 165 -12.25 8.23 -14.09
N PHE A 166 -12.39 6.95 -13.76
CA PHE A 166 -12.80 5.89 -14.66
C PHE A 166 -13.72 4.89 -13.95
N SER A 167 -14.32 4.00 -14.75
CA SER A 167 -15.29 3.02 -14.27
C SER A 167 -14.74 1.60 -14.26
N ILE A 168 -15.11 0.82 -13.24
CA ILE A 168 -14.99 -0.65 -13.29
C ILE A 168 -16.36 -1.22 -13.62
N VAL A 169 -16.42 -2.08 -14.65
CA VAL A 169 -17.64 -2.69 -15.19
C VAL A 169 -17.60 -4.21 -15.10
N LYS A 170 -18.72 -4.86 -15.43
CA LYS A 170 -18.87 -6.31 -15.35
C LYS A 170 -18.14 -7.02 -16.47
#